data_AF-A0A1M5JM54-F1
#
_entry.id   AF-A0A1M5JM54-F1
#
_cell.length_a   1.000
_cell.length_b   1.000
_cell.length_c   1.000
_cell.angle_alpha   90.00
_cell.angle_beta   90.00
_cell.angle_gamma   90.00
#
_symmetry.space_group_name_H-M   'P 1'
#
loop_
_entity.id
_entity.type
_entity.pdbx_description
1 polymer ?
#
loop_
_entity_poly.entity_id
_entity_poly.type
_entity_poly.pdbx_seq_one_letter_code
_entity_poly.pdbx_strand_id
1 'polypeptide(L)'
;MSQAFNVAVLGATGLVGQTMIELLEQRKFPVAELFPLASSRSAGGTITFKGEDIEVLDAESFDWTQVQFAFFSAGGSVSEKYAPLAADAGCVVIDNTSQFRYEPDIPLVVPEVNAHALADFRNRNIIANPNCSTIQMLVALKPLHEAFGIERINVCTYQSVSGAGKSALEELATQTAGLMNSREITPEAFSRQIAFNAIPQIDVFMDNDYTKEEMKMVWETQKIMGDESILVNATAVRVPVFYGHGEAIHIETRMPIDAEAAKQLLADAPGIKLYESREDFPTQVGNASGNDLVHVGRVRNDISHPSGLNLWVVSDNIRKGAATNSVQIAEVLIRDYL
;
A
#
# COMPACT_ATOMS: atom_id res chain seq x y z
N MET A 1 22.17 -14.04 -20.09
CA MET A 1 20.71 -14.18 -19.92
C MET A 1 20.41 -13.73 -18.51
N SER A 2 19.51 -12.76 -18.32
CA SER A 2 19.08 -12.39 -16.96
C SER A 2 18.46 -13.61 -16.29
N GLN A 3 18.80 -13.86 -15.03
CA GLN A 3 18.23 -14.94 -14.23
C GLN A 3 16.72 -14.75 -14.15
N ALA A 4 15.96 -15.79 -14.47
CA ALA A 4 14.50 -15.79 -14.39
C ALA A 4 14.06 -16.62 -13.18
N PHE A 5 12.90 -16.28 -12.61
CA PHE A 5 12.40 -16.85 -11.35
C PHE A 5 11.01 -17.41 -11.52
N ASN A 6 10.74 -18.54 -10.87
CA ASN A 6 9.40 -19.06 -10.68
C ASN A 6 8.70 -18.28 -9.58
N VAL A 7 7.51 -17.77 -9.88
CA VAL A 7 6.78 -16.81 -9.04
C VAL A 7 5.41 -17.35 -8.70
N ALA A 8 5.05 -17.38 -7.41
CA ALA A 8 3.69 -17.60 -6.96
C ALA A 8 2.99 -16.27 -6.63
N VAL A 9 1.68 -16.18 -6.90
CA VAL A 9 0.82 -15.09 -6.42
C VAL A 9 -0.35 -15.69 -5.66
N LEU A 10 -0.31 -15.63 -4.32
CA LEU A 10 -1.37 -16.13 -3.46
C LEU A 10 -2.43 -15.06 -3.21
N GLY A 11 -3.66 -15.34 -3.63
CA GLY A 11 -4.72 -14.34 -3.75
C GLY A 11 -4.87 -13.78 -5.16
N ALA A 12 -4.47 -14.55 -6.18
CA ALA A 12 -4.45 -14.14 -7.59
C ALA A 12 -5.82 -13.68 -8.14
N THR A 13 -6.93 -14.05 -7.50
CA THR A 13 -8.29 -13.66 -7.91
C THR A 13 -8.80 -12.39 -7.22
N GLY A 14 -8.06 -11.86 -6.23
CA GLY A 14 -8.38 -10.59 -5.57
C GLY A 14 -7.85 -9.38 -6.34
N LEU A 15 -8.37 -8.19 -6.02
CA LEU A 15 -8.00 -6.94 -6.69
C LEU A 15 -6.47 -6.72 -6.74
N VAL A 16 -5.82 -6.80 -5.57
CA VAL A 16 -4.37 -6.60 -5.47
C VAL A 16 -3.58 -7.72 -6.18
N GLY A 17 -4.02 -8.98 -6.06
CA GLY A 17 -3.33 -10.11 -6.70
C GLY A 17 -3.36 -10.03 -8.22
N GLN A 18 -4.50 -9.64 -8.81
CA GLN A 18 -4.61 -9.37 -10.24
C GLN A 18 -3.68 -8.22 -10.66
N THR A 19 -3.69 -7.12 -9.92
CA THR A 19 -2.79 -5.99 -10.18
C THR A 19 -1.31 -6.37 -10.04
N MET A 20 -0.94 -7.25 -9.11
CA MET A 20 0.43 -7.78 -9.01
C MET A 20 0.82 -8.53 -10.28
N ILE A 21 -0.04 -9.42 -10.79
CA ILE A 21 0.21 -10.17 -12.03
C ILE A 21 0.37 -9.23 -13.22
N GLU A 22 -0.51 -8.24 -13.36
CA GLU A 22 -0.40 -7.19 -14.39
C GLU A 22 0.93 -6.43 -14.28
N LEU A 23 1.35 -6.08 -13.07
CA LEU A 23 2.60 -5.35 -12.83
C LEU A 23 3.84 -6.19 -13.11
N LEU A 24 3.82 -7.49 -12.82
CA LEU A 24 4.92 -8.39 -13.21
C LEU A 24 5.14 -8.36 -14.72
N GLU A 25 4.07 -8.26 -15.51
CA GLU A 25 4.16 -8.10 -16.97
C GLU A 25 4.58 -6.67 -17.38
N GLN A 26 3.88 -5.65 -16.90
CA GLN A 26 4.11 -4.24 -17.28
C GLN A 26 5.54 -3.78 -16.95
N ARG A 27 6.08 -4.23 -15.82
CA ARG A 27 7.42 -3.90 -15.34
C ARG A 27 8.50 -4.85 -15.89
N LYS A 28 8.11 -5.83 -16.71
CA LYS A 28 9.00 -6.85 -17.28
C LYS A 28 9.80 -7.58 -16.20
N PHE A 29 9.15 -7.91 -15.09
CA PHE A 29 9.76 -8.70 -14.04
C PHE A 29 10.23 -10.04 -14.63
N PRO A 30 11.42 -10.56 -14.26
CA PRO A 30 12.01 -11.74 -14.87
C PRO A 30 11.33 -13.05 -14.41
N VAL A 31 10.04 -13.22 -14.74
CA VAL A 31 9.25 -14.42 -14.47
C VAL A 31 9.59 -15.52 -15.49
N ALA A 32 10.02 -16.68 -15.00
CA ALA A 32 10.17 -17.92 -15.77
C ALA A 32 8.81 -18.64 -15.89
N GLU A 33 8.18 -18.93 -14.77
CA GLU A 33 6.85 -19.53 -14.67
C GLU A 33 6.03 -18.83 -13.59
N LEU A 34 4.74 -18.57 -13.87
CA LEU A 34 3.80 -17.93 -12.95
C LEU A 34 2.83 -18.98 -12.41
N PHE A 35 2.72 -19.05 -11.09
CA PHE A 35 1.77 -19.89 -10.37
C PHE A 35 0.73 -19.01 -9.66
N PRO A 36 -0.42 -18.72 -10.30
CA PRO A 36 -1.50 -18.00 -9.64
C PRO A 36 -2.21 -18.95 -8.67
N LEU A 37 -2.23 -18.60 -7.38
CA LEU A 37 -2.79 -19.43 -6.31
C LEU A 37 -3.99 -18.73 -5.67
N ALA A 38 -5.00 -19.53 -5.29
CA ALA A 38 -6.14 -19.07 -4.50
C ALA A 38 -6.60 -20.16 -3.53
N SER A 39 -7.70 -19.92 -2.80
CA SER A 39 -8.35 -20.97 -2.03
C SER A 39 -9.04 -21.98 -2.95
N SER A 40 -9.32 -23.17 -2.43
CA SER A 40 -10.09 -24.22 -3.12
C SER A 40 -11.41 -23.75 -3.75
N ARG A 41 -12.07 -22.72 -3.17
CA ARG A 41 -13.29 -22.11 -3.72
C ARG A 41 -13.06 -21.39 -5.06
N SER A 42 -11.85 -20.88 -5.27
CA SER A 42 -11.48 -20.05 -6.42
C SER A 42 -10.50 -20.74 -7.37
N ALA A 43 -9.98 -21.92 -7.01
CA ALA A 43 -9.18 -22.75 -7.87
C ALA A 43 -9.99 -23.25 -9.09
N GLY A 44 -9.31 -23.48 -10.22
CA GLY A 44 -9.91 -23.86 -11.50
C GLY A 44 -10.43 -22.69 -12.35
N GLY A 45 -10.36 -21.45 -11.83
CA GLY A 45 -10.51 -20.25 -12.65
C GLY A 45 -9.29 -20.01 -13.53
N THR A 46 -9.33 -18.98 -14.38
CA THR A 46 -8.18 -18.56 -15.19
C THR A 46 -7.83 -17.10 -14.95
N ILE A 47 -6.54 -16.79 -15.10
CA ILE A 47 -6.02 -15.42 -15.20
C ILE A 47 -5.20 -15.31 -16.48
N THR A 48 -5.08 -14.11 -17.05
CA THR A 48 -4.26 -13.88 -18.24
C THR A 48 -2.90 -13.29 -17.83
N PHE A 49 -1.82 -13.83 -18.36
CA PHE A 49 -0.46 -13.31 -18.17
C PHE A 49 0.33 -13.46 -19.48
N LYS A 50 0.91 -12.36 -19.99
CA LYS A 50 1.66 -12.35 -21.27
C LYS A 50 0.85 -12.87 -22.46
N GLY A 51 -0.48 -12.66 -22.43
CA GLY A 51 -1.40 -13.10 -23.47
C GLY A 51 -1.80 -14.57 -23.42
N GLU A 52 -1.38 -15.32 -22.40
CA GLU A 52 -1.76 -16.71 -22.17
C GLU A 52 -2.69 -16.83 -20.96
N ASP A 53 -3.69 -17.71 -21.05
CA ASP A 53 -4.56 -18.03 -19.93
C ASP A 53 -3.92 -19.11 -19.06
N ILE A 54 -3.72 -18.80 -17.79
CA ILE A 54 -3.11 -19.67 -16.79
C ILE A 54 -4.18 -20.07 -15.77
N GLU A 55 -4.26 -21.36 -15.46
CA GLU A 55 -5.17 -21.89 -14.45
C GLU A 55 -4.76 -21.45 -13.04
N VAL A 56 -5.74 -21.00 -12.26
CA VAL A 56 -5.57 -20.70 -10.84
C VAL A 56 -5.55 -22.00 -10.05
N LEU A 57 -4.44 -22.27 -9.37
CA LEU A 57 -4.23 -23.48 -8.58
C LEU A 57 -4.70 -23.31 -7.13
N ASP A 58 -4.96 -24.43 -6.46
CA ASP A 58 -5.27 -24.46 -5.03
C ASP A 58 -3.99 -24.35 -4.20
N ALA A 59 -3.95 -23.35 -3.31
CA ALA A 59 -2.82 -23.13 -2.42
C ALA A 59 -2.58 -24.28 -1.42
N GLU A 60 -3.61 -25.07 -1.11
CA GLU A 60 -3.49 -26.17 -0.15
C GLU A 60 -2.68 -27.36 -0.70
N SER A 61 -2.76 -27.62 -2.00
CA SER A 61 -2.05 -28.72 -2.67
C SER A 61 -0.78 -28.27 -3.39
N PHE A 62 -0.45 -26.97 -3.33
CA PHE A 62 0.70 -26.41 -4.02
C PHE A 62 2.03 -26.79 -3.36
N ASP A 63 2.99 -27.24 -4.17
CA ASP A 63 4.36 -27.50 -3.73
C ASP A 63 5.22 -26.23 -3.85
N TRP A 64 5.50 -25.61 -2.71
CA TRP A 64 6.27 -24.37 -2.59
C TRP A 64 7.75 -24.50 -2.99
N THR A 65 8.29 -25.70 -3.10
CA THR A 65 9.69 -25.90 -3.54
C THR A 65 9.90 -25.50 -5.01
N GLN A 66 8.81 -25.34 -5.77
CA GLN A 66 8.83 -24.96 -7.17
C GLN A 66 9.09 -23.46 -7.41
N VAL A 67 8.98 -22.60 -6.40
CA VAL A 67 9.00 -21.14 -6.55
C VAL A 67 10.11 -20.47 -5.74
N GLN A 68 10.71 -19.42 -6.31
CA GLN A 68 11.73 -18.62 -5.62
C GLN A 68 11.14 -17.36 -4.98
N PHE A 69 10.04 -16.84 -5.56
CA PHE A 69 9.33 -15.68 -5.04
C PHE A 69 7.85 -15.98 -4.88
N ALA A 70 7.25 -15.48 -3.80
CA ALA A 70 5.82 -15.53 -3.63
C ALA A 70 5.26 -14.19 -3.13
N PHE A 71 4.27 -13.67 -3.85
CA PHE A 71 3.52 -12.48 -3.46
C PHE A 71 2.22 -12.88 -2.79
N PHE A 72 2.03 -12.45 -1.55
CA PHE A 72 0.88 -12.83 -0.73
C PHE A 72 -0.08 -11.66 -0.58
N SER A 73 -1.34 -11.85 -0.96
CA SER A 73 -2.40 -10.86 -0.78
C SER A 73 -3.78 -11.52 -0.58
N ALA A 74 -3.82 -12.56 0.25
CA ALA A 74 -5.01 -13.39 0.49
C ALA A 74 -5.65 -13.24 1.89
N GLY A 75 -5.16 -12.30 2.71
CA GLY A 75 -5.64 -12.05 4.07
C GLY A 75 -4.78 -12.68 5.17
N GLY A 76 -4.77 -12.08 6.36
CA GLY A 76 -3.78 -12.36 7.40
C GLY A 76 -3.72 -13.83 7.86
N SER A 77 -4.86 -14.49 8.03
CA SER A 77 -4.92 -15.90 8.42
C SER A 77 -4.38 -16.86 7.36
N VAL A 78 -4.49 -16.48 6.08
CA VAL A 78 -3.90 -17.23 4.97
C VAL A 78 -2.39 -17.03 4.97
N SER A 79 -1.90 -15.80 5.19
CA SER A 79 -0.46 -15.53 5.33
C SER A 79 0.14 -16.25 6.54
N GLU A 80 -0.56 -16.26 7.68
CA GLU A 80 -0.14 -16.97 8.90
C GLU A 80 0.10 -18.47 8.63
N LYS A 81 -0.77 -19.10 7.82
CA LYS A 81 -0.62 -20.51 7.44
C LYS A 81 0.50 -20.73 6.42
N TYR A 82 0.48 -20.02 5.30
CA TYR A 82 1.28 -20.38 4.12
C TYR A 82 2.63 -19.66 4.00
N ALA A 83 2.80 -18.48 4.60
CA ALA A 83 4.06 -17.74 4.47
C ALA A 83 5.23 -18.49 5.13
N PRO A 84 5.09 -19.08 6.34
CA PRO A 84 6.13 -19.92 6.92
C PRO A 84 6.42 -21.17 6.07
N LEU A 85 5.38 -21.84 5.53
CA LEU A 85 5.55 -23.02 4.69
C LEU A 85 6.34 -22.72 3.41
N ALA A 86 6.04 -21.60 2.76
CA ALA A 86 6.77 -21.13 1.58
C ALA A 86 8.21 -20.75 1.93
N ALA A 87 8.40 -20.00 3.02
CA ALA A 87 9.70 -19.58 3.51
C ALA A 87 10.63 -20.77 3.85
N ASP A 88 10.10 -21.78 4.55
CA ASP A 88 10.81 -23.00 4.93
C ASP A 88 11.18 -23.86 3.69
N ALA A 89 10.40 -23.76 2.62
CA ALA A 89 10.70 -24.37 1.32
C ALA A 89 11.77 -23.60 0.52
N GLY A 90 12.30 -22.49 1.05
CA GLY A 90 13.33 -21.66 0.42
C GLY A 90 12.79 -20.53 -0.46
N CYS A 91 11.48 -20.30 -0.48
CA CYS A 91 10.86 -19.20 -1.21
C CYS A 91 10.99 -17.88 -0.43
N VAL A 92 11.28 -16.77 -1.11
CA VAL A 92 11.17 -15.44 -0.52
C VAL A 92 9.73 -14.93 -0.64
N VAL A 93 9.09 -14.73 0.50
CA VAL A 93 7.70 -14.25 0.58
C VAL A 93 7.68 -12.73 0.73
N ILE A 94 6.94 -12.04 -0.14
CA ILE A 94 6.55 -10.64 0.04
C ILE A 94 5.06 -10.62 0.44
N ASP A 95 4.78 -10.34 1.72
CA ASP A 95 3.44 -10.39 2.28
C ASP A 95 2.78 -9.00 2.38
N ASN A 96 1.69 -8.80 1.63
CA ASN A 96 0.88 -7.58 1.63
C ASN A 96 -0.20 -7.54 2.73
N THR A 97 -0.20 -8.50 3.64
CA THR A 97 -1.10 -8.47 4.79
C THR A 97 -0.46 -7.79 5.99
N SER A 98 -1.26 -7.51 7.02
CA SER A 98 -0.73 -6.95 8.27
C SER A 98 -0.10 -8.00 9.20
N GLN A 99 -0.08 -9.28 8.81
CA GLN A 99 0.25 -10.40 9.69
C GLN A 99 1.67 -10.28 10.28
N PHE A 100 2.65 -9.96 9.44
CA PHE A 100 4.07 -10.00 9.82
C PHE A 100 4.70 -8.61 10.01
N ARG A 101 3.93 -7.53 9.82
CA ARG A 101 4.49 -6.16 9.79
C ARG A 101 5.20 -5.74 11.07
N TYR A 102 4.78 -6.30 12.20
CA TYR A 102 5.26 -5.91 13.53
C TYR A 102 6.22 -6.91 14.16
N GLU A 103 6.49 -8.02 13.49
CA GLU A 103 7.49 -8.99 13.97
C GLU A 103 8.89 -8.36 13.89
N PRO A 104 9.71 -8.45 14.95
CA PRO A 104 10.99 -7.76 15.01
C PRO A 104 12.04 -8.34 14.06
N ASP A 105 11.91 -9.62 13.68
CA ASP A 105 12.82 -10.34 12.78
C ASP A 105 12.38 -10.27 11.30
N ILE A 106 11.27 -9.61 10.99
CA ILE A 106 10.75 -9.45 9.63
C ILE A 106 10.83 -7.97 9.20
N PRO A 107 11.54 -7.65 8.10
CA PRO A 107 11.64 -6.29 7.62
C PRO A 107 10.31 -5.79 7.03
N LEU A 108 9.95 -4.55 7.35
CA LEU A 108 8.80 -3.83 6.81
C LEU A 108 9.32 -2.74 5.85
N VAL A 109 9.06 -2.88 4.55
CA VAL A 109 9.87 -2.17 3.54
C VAL A 109 9.05 -1.27 2.60
N VAL A 110 9.51 -0.03 2.46
CA VAL A 110 9.21 0.85 1.33
C VAL A 110 10.53 1.10 0.60
N PRO A 111 10.70 0.64 -0.65
CA PRO A 111 11.99 0.73 -1.36
C PRO A 111 12.57 2.15 -1.43
N GLU A 112 11.73 3.17 -1.58
CA GLU A 112 12.17 4.57 -1.61
C GLU A 112 12.60 5.12 -0.22
N VAL A 113 12.33 4.40 0.87
CA VAL A 113 12.53 4.87 2.25
C VAL A 113 13.61 4.09 2.98
N ASN A 114 13.50 2.76 3.01
CA ASN A 114 14.34 1.91 3.85
C ASN A 114 14.78 0.62 3.14
N ALA A 115 15.15 0.69 1.84
CA ALA A 115 15.65 -0.46 1.08
C ALA A 115 16.81 -1.24 1.76
N HIS A 116 17.59 -0.58 2.62
CA HIS A 116 18.65 -1.23 3.39
C HIS A 116 18.13 -2.32 4.36
N ALA A 117 16.87 -2.21 4.83
CA ALA A 117 16.24 -3.21 5.70
C ALA A 117 16.03 -4.56 4.99
N LEU A 118 16.12 -4.60 3.65
CA LEU A 118 16.07 -5.85 2.90
C LEU A 118 17.23 -6.78 3.23
N ALA A 119 18.34 -6.29 3.79
CA ALA A 119 19.44 -7.15 4.25
C ALA A 119 18.99 -8.22 5.25
N ASP A 120 17.92 -7.95 6.00
CA ASP A 120 17.40 -8.82 7.06
C ASP A 120 16.40 -9.87 6.56
N PHE A 121 16.08 -9.91 5.25
CA PHE A 121 15.07 -10.83 4.71
C PHE A 121 15.37 -12.31 5.01
N ARG A 122 16.65 -12.67 5.11
CA ARG A 122 17.10 -14.06 5.37
C ARG A 122 16.78 -14.55 6.78
N ASN A 123 16.39 -13.66 7.70
CA ASN A 123 15.98 -14.07 9.06
C ASN A 123 14.83 -15.08 9.01
N ARG A 124 13.87 -14.84 8.11
CA ARG A 124 12.65 -15.64 7.99
C ARG A 124 12.24 -15.96 6.55
N ASN A 125 12.99 -15.48 5.55
CA ASN A 125 12.58 -15.46 4.13
C ASN A 125 11.21 -14.77 3.90
N ILE A 126 10.79 -13.89 4.81
CA ILE A 126 9.55 -13.13 4.72
C ILE A 126 9.92 -11.65 4.78
N ILE A 127 9.34 -10.86 3.88
CA ILE A 127 9.39 -9.40 3.87
C ILE A 127 7.94 -8.91 3.93
N ALA A 128 7.65 -8.02 4.86
CA ALA A 128 6.33 -7.43 4.99
C ALA A 128 6.19 -6.18 4.11
N ASN A 129 5.11 -6.12 3.34
CA ASN A 129 4.71 -4.95 2.59
C ASN A 129 3.76 -4.08 3.45
N PRO A 130 4.02 -2.77 3.60
CA PRO A 130 3.27 -1.92 4.54
C PRO A 130 1.84 -1.57 4.12
N ASN A 131 1.14 -0.86 5.01
CA ASN A 131 -0.19 -0.31 4.78
C ASN A 131 -0.15 0.73 3.66
N CYS A 132 -1.18 0.73 2.81
CA CYS A 132 -1.27 1.59 1.64
C CYS A 132 -1.19 3.09 1.96
N SER A 133 -1.85 3.54 3.03
CA SER A 133 -1.78 4.92 3.50
C SER A 133 -0.39 5.27 4.05
N THR A 134 0.24 4.34 4.76
CA THR A 134 1.61 4.55 5.25
C THR A 134 2.62 4.65 4.09
N ILE A 135 2.52 3.81 3.07
CA ILE A 135 3.42 3.84 1.90
C ILE A 135 3.42 5.22 1.25
N GLN A 136 2.26 5.75 0.86
CA GLN A 136 2.20 7.03 0.17
C GLN A 136 2.68 8.20 1.05
N MET A 137 2.35 8.17 2.34
CA MET A 137 2.80 9.17 3.30
C MET A 137 4.32 9.16 3.41
N LEU A 138 4.94 8.00 3.62
CA LEU A 138 6.39 7.92 3.85
C LEU A 138 7.20 8.17 2.59
N VAL A 139 6.73 7.77 1.41
CA VAL A 139 7.38 8.16 0.15
C VAL A 139 7.43 9.69 0.04
N ALA A 140 6.33 10.39 0.35
CA ALA A 140 6.30 11.85 0.32
C ALA A 140 7.15 12.50 1.43
N LEU A 141 7.17 11.92 2.63
CA LEU A 141 7.79 12.53 3.81
C LEU A 141 9.28 12.21 3.97
N LYS A 142 9.78 11.11 3.40
CA LYS A 142 11.17 10.69 3.50
C LYS A 142 12.19 11.78 3.11
N PRO A 143 12.12 12.41 1.92
CA PRO A 143 13.10 13.44 1.56
C PRO A 143 13.06 14.65 2.51
N LEU A 144 11.89 14.97 3.07
CA LEU A 144 11.73 16.06 4.04
C LEU A 144 12.29 15.70 5.40
N HIS A 145 12.09 14.46 5.85
CA HIS A 145 12.64 13.96 7.10
C HIS A 145 14.17 13.90 7.06
N GLU A 146 14.78 13.49 5.95
CA GLU A 146 16.24 13.50 5.82
C GLU A 146 16.83 14.91 5.85
N ALA A 147 16.14 15.88 5.24
CA ALA A 147 16.64 17.25 5.17
C ALA A 147 16.39 18.07 6.44
N PHE A 148 15.24 17.88 7.10
CA PHE A 148 14.79 18.77 8.18
C PHE A 148 14.47 18.06 9.50
N GLY A 149 14.37 16.73 9.50
CA GLY A 149 13.84 15.94 10.60
C GLY A 149 12.35 16.21 10.82
N ILE A 150 11.55 15.15 10.91
CA ILE A 150 10.13 15.27 11.28
C ILE A 150 10.01 14.95 12.77
N GLU A 151 9.32 15.82 13.51
CA GLU A 151 8.99 15.61 14.92
C GLU A 151 7.56 15.09 15.07
N ARG A 152 6.61 15.70 14.35
CA ARG A 152 5.20 15.37 14.46
C ARG A 152 4.50 15.38 13.12
N ILE A 153 3.56 14.46 12.94
CA ILE A 153 2.70 14.31 11.77
C ILE A 153 1.25 14.34 12.26
N ASN A 154 0.45 15.27 11.75
CA ASN A 154 -1.01 15.14 11.76
C ASN A 154 -1.46 14.76 10.36
N VAL A 155 -2.29 13.73 10.27
CA VAL A 155 -2.80 13.25 8.99
C VAL A 155 -4.28 12.92 9.09
N CYS A 156 -5.06 13.46 8.16
CA CYS A 156 -6.44 13.05 7.96
C CYS A 156 -6.54 12.37 6.59
N THR A 157 -6.99 11.12 6.58
CA THR A 157 -7.09 10.34 5.35
C THR A 157 -8.48 10.45 4.72
N TYR A 158 -8.51 10.28 3.41
CA TYR A 158 -9.67 10.26 2.54
C TYR A 158 -9.55 8.98 1.71
N GLN A 159 -9.75 7.85 2.37
CA GLN A 159 -9.51 6.52 1.79
C GLN A 159 -10.70 6.06 0.95
N SER A 160 -10.43 5.60 -0.26
CA SER A 160 -11.41 5.01 -1.18
C SER A 160 -11.97 3.67 -0.68
N VAL A 161 -13.10 3.25 -1.23
CA VAL A 161 -13.73 1.96 -0.90
C VAL A 161 -12.96 0.74 -1.42
N SER A 162 -12.09 0.89 -2.42
CA SER A 162 -11.21 -0.20 -2.90
C SER A 162 -10.34 -0.81 -1.79
N GLY A 163 -9.99 -0.04 -0.75
CA GLY A 163 -9.23 -0.55 0.40
C GLY A 163 -9.97 -1.60 1.22
N ALA A 164 -11.31 -1.69 1.10
CA ALA A 164 -12.14 -2.72 1.71
C ALA A 164 -12.49 -3.87 0.75
N GLY A 165 -11.88 -3.89 -0.46
CA GLY A 165 -12.04 -4.97 -1.43
C GLY A 165 -13.22 -4.82 -2.39
N LYS A 166 -13.48 -5.88 -3.16
CA LYS A 166 -14.43 -5.87 -4.28
C LYS A 166 -15.88 -5.64 -3.85
N SER A 167 -16.33 -6.24 -2.75
CA SER A 167 -17.69 -6.05 -2.23
C SER A 167 -17.96 -4.59 -1.87
N ALA A 168 -16.97 -3.87 -1.33
CA ALA A 168 -17.11 -2.46 -1.00
C ALA A 168 -17.22 -1.54 -2.24
N LEU A 169 -16.54 -1.88 -3.34
CA LEU A 169 -16.71 -1.20 -4.64
C LEU A 169 -18.13 -1.40 -5.18
N GLU A 170 -18.61 -2.64 -5.16
CA GLU A 170 -19.96 -3.01 -5.60
C GLU A 170 -21.04 -2.32 -4.75
N GLU A 171 -20.83 -2.23 -3.43
CA GLU A 171 -21.73 -1.54 -2.51
C GLU A 171 -21.81 -0.04 -2.81
N LEU A 172 -20.67 0.65 -3.00
CA LEU A 172 -20.69 2.07 -3.33
C LEU A 172 -21.47 2.33 -4.63
N ALA A 173 -21.24 1.51 -5.66
CA ALA A 173 -21.96 1.61 -6.92
C ALA A 173 -23.47 1.37 -6.74
N THR A 174 -23.83 0.32 -6.01
CA THR A 174 -25.23 -0.09 -5.76
C THR A 174 -25.98 0.97 -4.94
N GLN A 175 -25.40 1.46 -3.84
CA GLN A 175 -26.01 2.51 -3.03
C GLN A 175 -26.16 3.81 -3.81
N THR A 176 -25.14 4.20 -4.58
CA THR A 176 -25.19 5.43 -5.39
C THR A 176 -26.31 5.34 -6.44
N ALA A 177 -26.39 4.24 -7.19
CA ALA A 177 -27.45 4.02 -8.16
C ALA A 177 -28.83 3.94 -7.49
N GLY A 178 -28.94 3.27 -6.34
CA GLY A 178 -30.18 3.16 -5.57
C GLY A 178 -30.73 4.53 -5.15
N LEU A 179 -29.89 5.38 -4.55
CA LEU A 179 -30.27 6.72 -4.12
C LEU A 179 -30.68 7.63 -5.29
N MET A 180 -29.97 7.54 -6.43
CA MET A 180 -30.35 8.28 -7.65
C MET A 180 -31.70 7.82 -8.25
N ASN A 181 -32.18 6.64 -7.85
CA ASN A 181 -33.48 6.10 -8.25
C ASN A 181 -34.49 6.08 -7.08
N SER A 182 -34.26 6.86 -6.02
CA SER A 182 -35.12 6.97 -4.83
C SER A 182 -35.46 5.62 -4.18
N ARG A 183 -34.51 4.66 -4.23
CA ARG A 183 -34.63 3.38 -3.55
C ARG A 183 -34.06 3.47 -2.15
N GLU A 184 -34.64 2.70 -1.23
CA GLU A 184 -34.02 2.48 0.07
C GLU A 184 -32.69 1.74 -0.11
N ILE A 185 -31.73 2.06 0.76
CA ILE A 185 -30.42 1.42 0.76
C ILE A 185 -30.19 0.68 2.07
N THR A 186 -29.48 -0.43 1.99
CA THR A 186 -29.05 -1.22 3.13
C THR A 186 -27.54 -1.41 3.04
N PRO A 187 -26.76 -0.90 4.01
CA PRO A 187 -25.32 -1.18 4.07
C PRO A 187 -25.04 -2.66 4.36
N GLU A 188 -24.09 -3.27 3.66
CA GLU A 188 -23.73 -4.69 3.82
C GLU A 188 -22.24 -4.86 4.19
N ALA A 189 -21.34 -4.30 3.40
CA ALA A 189 -19.89 -4.25 3.55
C ALA A 189 -19.43 -3.16 4.54
N PHE A 190 -20.18 -2.07 4.69
CA PHE A 190 -19.86 -0.99 5.64
C PHE A 190 -20.84 -0.93 6.80
N SER A 191 -20.39 -0.38 7.93
CA SER A 191 -21.22 -0.19 9.14
C SER A 191 -22.32 0.87 8.95
N ARG A 192 -22.19 1.71 7.92
CA ARG A 192 -23.07 2.84 7.58
C ARG A 192 -23.12 3.00 6.07
N GLN A 193 -24.11 3.76 5.58
CA GLN A 193 -24.17 4.23 4.19
C GLN A 193 -22.84 4.88 3.79
N ILE A 194 -22.26 4.45 2.68
CA ILE A 194 -21.06 5.08 2.12
C ILE A 194 -21.39 6.06 0.99
N ALA A 195 -22.42 5.80 0.18
CA ALA A 195 -22.79 6.71 -0.91
C ALA A 195 -23.13 8.11 -0.38
N PHE A 196 -22.48 9.14 -0.94
CA PHE A 196 -22.59 10.54 -0.53
C PHE A 196 -22.32 10.81 0.96
N ASN A 197 -21.47 9.99 1.60
CA ASN A 197 -21.19 10.08 3.02
C ASN A 197 -19.69 9.92 3.33
N ALA A 198 -19.27 10.29 4.53
CA ALA A 198 -17.94 10.03 5.07
C ALA A 198 -18.04 9.23 6.37
N ILE A 199 -17.27 8.15 6.49
CA ILE A 199 -17.29 7.26 7.67
C ILE A 199 -15.95 7.40 8.39
N PRO A 200 -15.88 8.05 9.58
CA PRO A 200 -14.64 8.28 10.33
C PRO A 200 -14.26 7.04 11.15
N GLN A 201 -14.24 5.87 10.52
CA GLN A 201 -13.86 4.61 11.11
C GLN A 201 -13.40 3.65 10.02
N ILE A 202 -12.14 3.23 10.07
CA ILE A 202 -11.59 2.18 9.21
C ILE A 202 -10.91 1.15 10.09
N ASP A 203 -11.22 -0.12 9.87
CA ASP A 203 -10.80 -1.21 10.75
C ASP A 203 -11.43 -1.07 12.16
N VAL A 204 -11.07 -1.92 13.11
CA VAL A 204 -11.65 -1.96 14.46
C VAL A 204 -11.13 -0.84 15.36
N PHE A 205 -11.93 -0.41 16.35
CA PHE A 205 -11.43 0.45 17.44
C PHE A 205 -10.48 -0.32 18.36
N MET A 206 -9.51 0.41 18.90
CA MET A 206 -8.52 -0.03 19.89
C MET A 206 -8.87 0.58 21.26
N ASP A 207 -8.24 0.10 22.33
CA ASP A 207 -8.52 0.54 23.71
C ASP A 207 -8.22 2.03 23.98
N ASN A 208 -7.44 2.68 23.10
CA ASN A 208 -7.07 4.09 23.17
C ASN A 208 -7.96 4.99 22.28
N ASP A 209 -9.11 4.49 21.83
CA ASP A 209 -10.10 5.15 20.96
C ASP A 209 -9.64 5.45 19.53
N TYR A 210 -8.38 5.18 19.19
CA TYR A 210 -7.95 5.11 17.78
C TYR A 210 -8.48 3.84 17.14
N THR A 211 -8.62 3.85 15.83
CA THR A 211 -8.83 2.67 15.00
C THR A 211 -7.51 1.97 14.69
N LYS A 212 -7.56 0.68 14.37
CA LYS A 212 -6.38 -0.09 13.97
C LYS A 212 -5.73 0.48 12.69
N GLU A 213 -6.51 1.08 11.79
CA GLU A 213 -5.95 1.75 10.60
C GLU A 213 -5.12 2.97 10.97
N GLU A 214 -5.57 3.78 11.93
CA GLU A 214 -4.81 4.92 12.45
C GLU A 214 -3.54 4.44 13.16
N MET A 215 -3.64 3.39 13.97
CA MET A 215 -2.47 2.83 14.66
C MET A 215 -1.45 2.20 13.71
N LYS A 216 -1.86 1.61 12.57
CA LYS A 216 -0.93 1.17 11.51
C LYS A 216 -0.07 2.35 11.04
N MET A 217 -0.67 3.52 10.78
CA MET A 217 0.09 4.70 10.35
C MET A 217 1.10 5.16 11.40
N VAL A 218 0.83 4.95 12.70
CA VAL A 218 1.78 5.26 13.78
C VAL A 218 2.93 4.25 13.80
N TRP A 219 2.61 2.97 14.02
CA TRP A 219 3.61 1.92 14.26
C TRP A 219 4.47 1.65 13.03
N GLU A 220 3.85 1.60 11.85
CA GLU A 220 4.56 1.32 10.60
C GLU A 220 5.47 2.51 10.23
N THR A 221 5.07 3.76 10.49
CA THR A 221 5.94 4.94 10.31
C THR A 221 7.20 4.83 11.15
N GLN A 222 7.06 4.57 12.45
CA GLN A 222 8.19 4.46 13.37
C GLN A 222 9.14 3.34 12.97
N LYS A 223 8.61 2.16 12.60
CA LYS A 223 9.41 1.02 12.16
C LYS A 223 10.12 1.27 10.82
N ILE A 224 9.43 1.83 9.82
CA ILE A 224 10.00 2.05 8.48
C ILE A 224 11.04 3.17 8.50
N MET A 225 10.78 4.24 9.24
CA MET A 225 11.71 5.37 9.37
C MET A 225 12.87 5.08 10.31
N GLY A 226 12.76 4.05 11.15
CA GLY A 226 13.75 3.71 12.17
C GLY A 226 13.85 4.76 13.28
N ASP A 227 12.77 5.49 13.55
CA ASP A 227 12.71 6.58 14.53
C ASP A 227 11.39 6.52 15.32
N GLU A 228 11.47 5.97 16.54
CA GLU A 228 10.34 5.88 17.48
C GLU A 228 9.93 7.24 18.06
N SER A 229 10.75 8.29 17.91
CA SER A 229 10.44 9.62 18.41
C SER A 229 9.55 10.44 17.47
N ILE A 230 9.26 9.94 16.26
CA ILE A 230 8.27 10.55 15.37
C ILE A 230 6.87 10.35 15.97
N LEU A 231 6.20 11.46 16.26
CA LEU A 231 4.83 11.47 16.76
C LEU A 231 3.85 11.48 15.59
N VAL A 232 2.95 10.50 15.52
CA VAL A 232 1.93 10.41 14.47
C VAL A 232 0.54 10.51 15.09
N ASN A 233 -0.26 11.44 14.59
CA ASN A 233 -1.66 11.62 14.96
C ASN A 233 -2.52 11.49 13.71
N ALA A 234 -3.12 10.31 13.53
CA ALA A 234 -3.91 9.97 12.35
C ALA A 234 -5.42 10.00 12.64
N THR A 235 -6.19 10.44 11.65
CA THR A 235 -7.64 10.23 11.57
C THR A 235 -7.97 9.56 10.25
N ALA A 236 -8.53 8.34 10.29
CA ALA A 236 -8.80 7.54 9.11
C ALA A 236 -10.28 7.63 8.70
N VAL A 237 -10.56 8.18 7.51
CA VAL A 237 -11.93 8.38 7.02
C VAL A 237 -12.15 7.70 5.69
N ARG A 238 -13.19 6.87 5.62
CA ARG A 238 -13.67 6.27 4.37
C ARG A 238 -14.54 7.28 3.63
N VAL A 239 -14.24 7.52 2.36
CA VAL A 239 -14.96 8.45 1.47
C VAL A 239 -15.54 7.73 0.26
N PRO A 240 -16.55 8.29 -0.43
CA PRO A 240 -17.25 7.61 -1.53
C PRO A 240 -16.48 7.75 -2.85
N VAL A 241 -15.25 7.26 -2.85
CA VAL A 241 -14.34 7.23 -4.00
C VAL A 241 -14.00 5.78 -4.30
N PHE A 242 -13.98 5.38 -5.57
CA PHE A 242 -13.71 3.99 -5.96
C PHE A 242 -12.25 3.59 -5.71
N TYR A 243 -11.30 4.34 -6.27
CA TYR A 243 -9.86 4.03 -6.20
C TYR A 243 -9.05 5.26 -5.78
N GLY A 244 -7.90 5.01 -5.15
CA GLY A 244 -6.97 6.04 -4.70
C GLY A 244 -7.25 6.53 -3.28
N HIS A 245 -6.21 6.74 -2.50
CA HIS A 245 -6.29 7.38 -1.20
C HIS A 245 -5.80 8.82 -1.30
N GLY A 246 -6.40 9.70 -0.52
CA GLY A 246 -5.95 11.07 -0.35
C GLY A 246 -5.65 11.36 1.11
N GLU A 247 -4.66 12.21 1.37
CA GLU A 247 -4.19 12.51 2.72
C GLU A 247 -3.88 14.00 2.83
N ALA A 248 -4.54 14.66 3.77
CA ALA A 248 -4.14 15.98 4.22
C ALA A 248 -3.11 15.80 5.33
N ILE A 249 -1.86 16.14 5.04
CA ILE A 249 -0.72 15.92 5.93
C ILE A 249 -0.20 17.28 6.40
N HIS A 250 -0.05 17.43 7.70
CA HIS A 250 0.53 18.59 8.36
C HIS A 250 1.68 18.11 9.24
N ILE A 251 2.91 18.48 8.88
CA ILE A 251 4.11 18.08 9.61
C ILE A 251 4.70 19.25 10.40
N GLU A 252 5.29 18.93 11.54
CA GLU A 252 6.15 19.81 12.32
C GLU A 252 7.57 19.24 12.21
N THR A 253 8.51 20.10 11.80
CA THR A 253 9.91 19.70 11.53
C THR A 253 10.84 20.20 12.64
N ARG A 254 11.94 19.46 12.86
CA ARG A 254 12.93 19.77 13.90
C ARG A 254 13.78 20.99 13.54
N MET A 255 14.02 21.18 12.25
CA MET A 255 14.70 22.35 11.69
C MET A 255 13.72 23.20 10.88
N PRO A 256 13.87 24.53 10.85
CA PRO A 256 13.02 25.39 10.05
C PRO A 256 12.99 24.96 8.58
N ILE A 257 11.77 24.87 8.04
CA ILE A 257 11.49 24.47 6.66
C ILE A 257 10.76 25.58 5.92
N ASP A 258 11.12 25.77 4.65
CA ASP A 258 10.36 26.61 3.72
C ASP A 258 9.77 25.75 2.60
N ALA A 259 8.55 26.09 2.18
CA ALA A 259 7.79 25.35 1.19
C ALA A 259 8.48 25.28 -0.17
N GLU A 260 9.24 26.29 -0.59
CA GLU A 260 9.95 26.25 -1.87
C GLU A 260 11.14 25.28 -1.79
N ALA A 261 11.85 25.24 -0.66
CA ALA A 261 12.88 24.23 -0.42
C ALA A 261 12.30 22.82 -0.35
N ALA A 262 11.14 22.65 0.30
CA ALA A 262 10.43 21.37 0.35
C ALA A 262 9.98 20.90 -1.04
N LYS A 263 9.43 21.81 -1.86
CA LYS A 263 9.06 21.51 -3.26
C LYS A 263 10.26 21.05 -4.07
N GLN A 264 11.42 21.70 -3.96
CA GLN A 264 12.62 21.26 -4.69
C GLN A 264 12.99 19.81 -4.34
N LEU A 265 13.02 19.46 -3.05
CA LEU A 265 13.31 18.09 -2.61
C LEU A 265 12.28 17.08 -3.13
N LEU A 266 11.00 17.43 -3.10
CA LEU A 266 9.91 16.58 -3.59
C LEU A 266 9.93 16.42 -5.12
N ALA A 267 10.37 17.43 -5.87
CA ALA A 267 10.48 17.39 -7.33
C ALA A 267 11.60 16.44 -7.79
N ASP A 268 12.69 16.36 -7.02
CA ASP A 268 13.86 15.53 -7.33
C ASP A 268 13.73 14.09 -6.77
N ALA A 269 12.79 13.85 -5.85
CA ALA A 269 12.63 12.56 -5.17
C ALA A 269 12.03 11.46 -6.08
N PRO A 270 12.58 10.24 -6.06
CA PRO A 270 12.09 9.14 -6.89
C PRO A 270 10.69 8.70 -6.46
N GLY A 271 9.86 8.34 -7.44
CA GLY A 271 8.50 7.87 -7.17
C GLY A 271 7.49 8.97 -6.82
N ILE A 272 7.92 10.24 -6.78
CA ILE A 272 7.05 11.39 -6.52
C ILE A 272 6.74 12.15 -7.81
N LYS A 273 5.48 12.54 -7.98
CA LYS A 273 5.07 13.58 -8.92
C LYS A 273 4.59 14.81 -8.15
N LEU A 274 5.39 15.86 -8.16
CA LEU A 274 5.02 17.14 -7.56
C LEU A 274 4.14 17.98 -8.49
N TYR A 275 3.14 18.62 -7.89
CA TYR A 275 2.26 19.62 -8.49
C TYR A 275 2.54 20.96 -7.79
N GLU A 276 3.37 21.78 -8.44
CA GLU A 276 3.97 22.98 -7.82
C GLU A 276 3.01 24.17 -7.72
N SER A 277 2.15 24.34 -8.72
CA SER A 277 1.24 25.47 -8.81
C SER A 277 0.12 25.36 -7.78
N ARG A 278 -0.31 26.50 -7.25
CA ARG A 278 -1.43 26.55 -6.29
C ARG A 278 -2.75 26.00 -6.84
N GLU A 279 -2.97 26.14 -8.15
CA GLU A 279 -4.20 25.74 -8.84
C GLU A 279 -4.10 24.34 -9.46
N ASP A 280 -2.89 23.77 -9.48
CA ASP A 280 -2.64 22.42 -9.96
C ASP A 280 -2.43 21.51 -8.75
N PHE A 281 -3.40 20.66 -8.45
CA PHE A 281 -3.32 19.74 -7.32
C PHE A 281 -3.87 18.38 -7.70
N PRO A 282 -3.24 17.29 -7.22
CA PRO A 282 -3.64 15.97 -7.63
C PRO A 282 -4.92 15.52 -6.92
N THR A 283 -5.71 14.70 -7.59
CA THR A 283 -6.92 14.08 -7.02
C THR A 283 -6.88 12.57 -7.19
N GLN A 284 -7.66 11.84 -6.37
CA GLN A 284 -7.71 10.38 -6.47
C GLN A 284 -8.15 9.91 -7.87
N VAL A 285 -9.17 10.57 -8.44
CA VAL A 285 -9.74 10.20 -9.75
C VAL A 285 -8.86 10.66 -10.91
N GLY A 286 -8.40 11.92 -10.89
CA GLY A 286 -7.72 12.53 -12.04
C GLY A 286 -6.26 12.14 -12.20
N ASN A 287 -5.60 11.66 -11.13
CA ASN A 287 -4.15 11.49 -11.14
C ASN A 287 -3.68 10.18 -10.52
N ALA A 288 -4.27 9.78 -9.39
CA ALA A 288 -3.79 8.62 -8.65
C ALA A 288 -4.19 7.29 -9.30
N SER A 289 -5.48 7.09 -9.59
CA SER A 289 -6.02 5.82 -10.09
C SER A 289 -5.28 5.33 -11.33
N GLY A 290 -4.77 4.09 -11.29
CA GLY A 290 -4.02 3.48 -12.39
C GLY A 290 -2.55 3.90 -12.48
N ASN A 291 -2.04 4.72 -11.55
CA ASN A 291 -0.67 5.20 -11.53
C ASN A 291 0.18 4.50 -10.45
N ASP A 292 1.48 4.40 -10.72
CA ASP A 292 2.49 3.80 -9.83
C ASP A 292 3.26 4.85 -9.00
N LEU A 293 2.93 6.14 -9.13
CA LEU A 293 3.58 7.24 -8.42
C LEU A 293 2.77 7.72 -7.21
N VAL A 294 3.46 8.42 -6.32
CA VAL A 294 2.86 9.22 -5.25
C VAL A 294 2.76 10.66 -5.74
N HIS A 295 1.55 11.21 -5.75
CA HIS A 295 1.28 12.55 -6.25
C HIS A 295 1.15 13.53 -5.09
N VAL A 296 1.95 14.59 -5.11
CA VAL A 296 2.03 15.56 -4.01
C VAL A 296 1.70 16.94 -4.53
N GLY A 297 0.81 17.66 -3.84
CA GLY A 297 0.48 19.04 -4.15
C GLY A 297 0.15 19.83 -2.89
N ARG A 298 -0.33 21.07 -3.08
CA ARG A 298 -0.74 21.95 -1.96
C ARG A 298 0.36 22.20 -0.92
N VAL A 299 1.63 22.05 -1.30
CA VAL A 299 2.80 22.26 -0.46
C VAL A 299 2.91 23.73 -0.08
N ARG A 300 2.83 24.04 1.21
CA ARG A 300 2.83 25.41 1.74
C ARG A 300 3.30 25.44 3.19
N ASN A 301 3.92 26.55 3.60
CA ASN A 301 4.26 26.80 4.99
C ASN A 301 2.98 26.77 5.83
N ASP A 302 3.06 26.15 7.01
CA ASP A 302 2.02 26.28 8.00
C ASP A 302 2.10 27.66 8.65
N ILE A 303 1.00 28.39 8.63
CA ILE A 303 0.92 29.72 9.25
C ILE A 303 0.77 29.63 10.78
N SER A 304 0.43 28.45 11.31
CA SER A 304 0.20 28.21 12.74
C SER A 304 1.45 27.76 13.50
N HIS A 305 2.47 27.27 12.79
CA HIS A 305 3.69 26.73 13.38
C HIS A 305 4.94 27.25 12.64
N PRO A 306 5.97 27.77 13.33
CA PRO A 306 7.15 28.39 12.70
C PRO A 306 8.01 27.42 11.89
N SER A 307 7.82 26.11 12.05
CA SER A 307 8.53 25.06 11.29
C SER A 307 7.54 23.99 10.82
N GLY A 308 6.31 24.40 10.51
CA GLY A 308 5.27 23.52 10.01
C GLY A 308 5.15 23.57 8.48
N LEU A 309 4.80 22.44 7.87
CA LEU A 309 4.55 22.32 6.43
C LEU A 309 3.27 21.51 6.19
N ASN A 310 2.45 21.97 5.26
CA ASN A 310 1.22 21.31 4.87
C ASN A 310 1.33 20.75 3.44
N LEU A 311 0.87 19.52 3.24
CA LEU A 311 0.87 18.83 1.94
C LEU A 311 -0.47 18.12 1.71
N TRP A 312 -0.81 17.91 0.44
CA TRP A 312 -1.87 17.02 0.00
C TRP A 312 -1.25 15.89 -0.82
N VAL A 313 -1.46 14.66 -0.40
CA VAL A 313 -0.84 13.47 -1.02
C VAL A 313 -1.92 12.52 -1.50
N VAL A 314 -1.84 12.07 -2.75
CA VAL A 314 -2.73 11.04 -3.29
C VAL A 314 -1.93 9.95 -4.01
N SER A 315 -2.36 8.70 -3.87
CA SER A 315 -1.78 7.57 -4.60
C SER A 315 -2.79 6.44 -4.78
N ASP A 316 -2.58 5.58 -5.77
CA ASP A 316 -3.39 4.39 -5.98
C ASP A 316 -3.06 3.34 -4.92
N ASN A 317 -4.05 3.05 -4.06
CA ASN A 317 -3.90 2.15 -2.93
C ASN A 317 -3.80 0.66 -3.33
N ILE A 318 -4.24 0.29 -4.53
CA ILE A 318 -4.12 -1.08 -5.06
C ILE A 318 -2.79 -1.25 -5.81
N ARG A 319 -2.33 -0.20 -6.49
CA ARG A 319 -1.03 -0.16 -7.18
C ARG A 319 0.10 0.26 -6.23
N LYS A 320 0.49 1.54 -6.20
CA LYS A 320 1.64 2.01 -5.40
C LYS A 320 1.50 1.70 -3.91
N GLY A 321 0.29 1.75 -3.36
CA GLY A 321 0.01 1.39 -1.97
C GLY A 321 0.00 -0.12 -1.66
N ALA A 322 0.17 -1.02 -2.64
CA ALA A 322 0.20 -2.45 -2.39
C ALA A 322 1.03 -3.22 -3.43
N ALA A 323 0.47 -3.43 -4.63
CA ALA A 323 1.05 -4.30 -5.64
C ALA A 323 2.39 -3.79 -6.19
N THR A 324 2.48 -2.50 -6.54
CA THR A 324 3.71 -1.92 -7.10
C THR A 324 4.82 -1.90 -6.05
N ASN A 325 4.52 -1.53 -4.80
CA ASN A 325 5.52 -1.58 -3.73
C ASN A 325 6.04 -3.01 -3.52
N SER A 326 5.16 -4.01 -3.56
CA SER A 326 5.54 -5.42 -3.43
C SER A 326 6.46 -5.87 -4.57
N VAL A 327 6.14 -5.53 -5.83
CA VAL A 327 6.99 -5.84 -6.98
C VAL A 327 8.32 -5.09 -6.90
N GLN A 328 8.32 -3.82 -6.49
CA GLN A 328 9.55 -3.04 -6.29
C GLN A 328 10.45 -3.63 -5.19
N ILE A 329 9.88 -4.15 -4.10
CA ILE A 329 10.64 -4.89 -3.08
C ILE A 329 11.38 -6.06 -3.72
N ALA A 330 10.70 -6.88 -4.52
CA ALA A 330 11.31 -8.01 -5.20
C ALA A 330 12.36 -7.57 -6.23
N GLU A 331 12.10 -6.51 -7.00
CA GLU A 331 13.06 -5.93 -7.96
C GLU A 331 14.35 -5.48 -7.28
N VAL A 332 14.24 -4.76 -6.14
CA VAL A 332 15.40 -4.32 -5.36
C VAL A 332 16.13 -5.50 -4.74
N LEU A 333 15.40 -6.51 -4.25
CA LEU A 333 16.01 -7.70 -3.69
C LEU A 333 16.85 -8.45 -4.73
N ILE A 334 16.32 -8.62 -5.94
CA ILE A 334 17.03 -9.25 -7.07
C ILE A 334 18.26 -8.43 -7.47
N ARG A 335 18.15 -7.10 -7.49
CA ARG A 335 19.25 -6.23 -7.91
C ARG A 335 20.43 -6.23 -6.93
N ASP A 336 20.12 -6.20 -5.63
CA ASP A 336 21.12 -5.86 -4.60
C ASP A 336 21.55 -7.06 -3.74
N TYR A 337 20.77 -8.15 -3.69
CA TYR A 337 20.98 -9.24 -2.73
C TYR A 337 21.01 -10.67 -3.33
N LEU A 338 20.72 -10.82 -4.63
CA LEU A 338 20.73 -12.10 -5.37
C LEU A 338 21.63 -12.02 -6.60
#